data_AF-A0A917DJD0-F1
#
_entry.id   AF-A0A917DJD0-F1
#
_cell.length_a   1.000
_cell.length_b   1.000
_cell.length_c   1.000
_cell.angle_alpha   90.00
_cell.angle_beta   90.00
_cell.angle_gamma   90.00
#
_symmetry.space_group_name_H-M   'P 1'
#
loop_
_entity.id
_entity.type
_entity.pdbx_description
1 polymer ?
#
loop_
_entity_poly.entity_id
_entity_poly.type
_entity_poly.pdbx_seq_one_letter_code
_entity_poly.pdbx_strand_id
1 'polypeptide(L)'
;MIAKYASIAAAAALGLSALPAAAQDAAPDPDLRCATWALVAGSQEQDEGRKRGLGFMMSYFMGRYEARTGGKIETKINPQTVESLLGNVEKANETCAPLAQSFGARLGQTINGLQPPAPANEQAGEGR
;
A
#
# COMPACT_ATOMS: atom_id res chain seq x y z
N MET A 1 19.57 -16.84 -75.08
CA MET A 1 18.12 -16.53 -75.01
C MET A 1 17.74 -16.41 -73.54
N ILE A 2 16.78 -15.51 -73.22
CA ILE A 2 16.07 -15.29 -71.92
C ILE A 2 16.88 -14.43 -70.92
N ALA A 3 16.76 -13.09 -70.93
CA ALA A 3 15.78 -12.18 -70.27
C ALA A 3 16.43 -11.53 -69.03
N LYS A 4 16.65 -10.19 -69.00
CA LYS A 4 15.84 -9.16 -68.30
C LYS A 4 15.26 -9.71 -66.99
N TYR A 5 15.50 -9.14 -65.81
CA TYR A 5 14.85 -7.93 -65.28
C TYR A 5 15.64 -7.31 -64.11
N ALA A 6 15.67 -5.97 -64.09
CA ALA A 6 16.00 -5.13 -62.95
C ALA A 6 14.89 -5.21 -61.88
N SER A 7 15.23 -4.94 -60.60
CA SER A 7 14.40 -4.34 -59.54
C SER A 7 14.88 -4.79 -58.15
N ILE A 8 14.79 -4.07 -57.03
CA ILE A 8 14.42 -2.71 -56.62
C ILE A 8 15.03 -2.59 -55.21
N ALA A 9 15.67 -1.47 -54.89
CA ALA A 9 16.04 -1.14 -53.53
C ALA A 9 14.77 -0.85 -52.71
N ALA A 10 14.53 -1.59 -51.63
CA ALA A 10 13.46 -1.31 -50.67
C ALA A 10 14.08 -1.14 -49.28
N ALA A 11 14.48 0.09 -48.97
CA ALA A 11 14.73 0.54 -47.62
C ALA A 11 13.39 0.58 -46.88
N ALA A 12 13.09 -0.46 -46.12
CA ALA A 12 11.98 -0.45 -45.17
C ALA A 12 12.42 0.37 -43.96
N ALA A 13 12.17 1.69 -44.03
CA ALA A 13 12.12 2.54 -42.85
C ALA A 13 10.99 2.03 -41.95
N LEU A 14 11.35 1.19 -40.97
CA LEU A 14 10.49 0.89 -39.83
C LEU A 14 10.40 2.16 -39.00
N GLY A 15 9.45 3.01 -39.36
CA GLY A 15 8.94 4.05 -38.49
C GLY A 15 8.45 3.39 -37.22
N LEU A 16 9.24 3.49 -36.15
CA LEU A 16 8.72 3.39 -34.80
C LEU A 16 7.76 4.56 -34.64
N SER A 17 6.49 4.33 -34.96
CA SER A 17 5.39 5.14 -34.48
C SER A 17 5.46 5.07 -32.95
N ALA A 18 6.06 6.11 -32.38
CA ALA A 18 5.90 6.47 -30.99
C ALA A 18 4.40 6.68 -30.77
N LEU A 19 3.71 5.60 -30.39
CA LEU A 19 2.42 5.69 -29.76
C LEU A 19 2.61 6.62 -28.56
N PRO A 20 1.87 7.72 -28.45
CA PRO A 20 1.90 8.50 -27.23
C PRO A 20 1.44 7.53 -26.15
N ALA A 21 2.32 7.28 -25.17
CA ALA A 21 1.94 6.62 -23.94
C ALA A 21 0.75 7.41 -23.39
N ALA A 22 -0.46 6.90 -23.62
CA ALA A 22 -1.64 7.42 -22.98
C ALA A 22 -1.30 7.46 -21.50
N ALA A 23 -1.32 8.66 -20.92
CA ALA A 23 -1.27 8.85 -19.49
C ALA A 23 -2.45 8.04 -18.93
N GLN A 24 -2.18 6.77 -18.61
CA GLN A 24 -3.11 5.94 -17.88
C GLN A 24 -3.31 6.70 -16.57
N ASP A 25 -4.55 7.04 -16.25
CA ASP A 25 -4.95 7.46 -14.91
C ASP A 25 -4.46 6.38 -13.95
N ALA A 26 -3.22 6.55 -13.48
CA ALA A 26 -2.55 5.58 -12.66
C ALA A 26 -3.37 5.52 -11.39
N ALA A 27 -3.91 4.35 -11.09
CA ALA A 27 -4.65 4.13 -9.87
C ALA A 27 -3.81 4.69 -8.70
N PRO A 28 -4.41 5.45 -7.77
CA PRO A 28 -3.72 6.01 -6.63
C PRO A 28 -2.84 4.95 -5.97
N ASP A 29 -1.62 5.33 -5.61
CA ASP A 29 -0.67 4.42 -4.96
C ASP A 29 -1.37 3.72 -3.77
N PRO A 30 -1.29 2.39 -3.68
CA PRO A 30 -2.08 1.64 -2.71
C PRO A 30 -1.73 2.00 -1.26
N ASP A 31 -0.47 2.33 -0.98
CA ASP A 31 -0.05 2.73 0.36
C ASP A 31 -0.57 4.15 0.67
N LEU A 32 -0.54 5.07 -0.29
CA LEU A 32 -1.15 6.40 -0.11
C LEU A 32 -2.66 6.30 0.09
N ARG A 33 -3.36 5.48 -0.70
CA ARG A 33 -4.80 5.23 -0.52
C ARG A 33 -5.10 4.70 0.88
N CYS A 34 -4.35 3.72 1.37
CA CYS A 34 -4.62 3.13 2.68
C CYS A 34 -4.21 4.03 3.84
N ALA A 35 -3.18 4.87 3.66
CA ALA A 35 -2.88 5.93 4.61
C ALA A 35 -4.02 6.96 4.69
N THR A 36 -4.53 7.42 3.54
CA THR A 36 -5.66 8.35 3.48
C THR A 36 -6.94 7.73 4.04
N TRP A 37 -7.21 6.46 3.74
CA TRP A 37 -8.33 5.72 4.32
C TRP A 37 -8.24 5.67 5.84
N ALA A 38 -7.08 5.33 6.40
CA ALA A 38 -6.89 5.27 7.85
C ALA A 38 -7.03 6.65 8.51
N LEU A 39 -6.55 7.71 7.86
CA LEU A 39 -6.75 9.09 8.30
C LEU A 39 -8.24 9.47 8.36
N VAL A 40 -8.99 9.20 7.29
CA VAL A 40 -10.42 9.55 7.17
C VAL A 40 -11.30 8.67 8.06
N ALA A 41 -10.98 7.39 8.20
CA ALA A 41 -11.66 6.51 9.13
C ALA A 41 -11.39 6.96 10.59
N GLY A 42 -10.13 7.31 10.90
CA GLY A 42 -9.74 7.74 12.24
C GLY A 42 -10.35 9.08 12.66
N SER A 43 -10.64 9.98 11.71
CA SER A 43 -11.32 11.25 12.00
C SER A 43 -12.81 11.09 12.33
N GLN A 44 -13.44 10.00 11.87
CA GLN A 44 -14.86 9.69 12.09
C GLN A 44 -15.09 8.72 13.25
N GLU A 45 -14.04 8.05 13.74
CA GLU A 45 -14.13 7.09 14.83
C GLU A 45 -14.25 7.79 16.19
N GLN A 46 -15.20 7.32 17.01
CA GLN A 46 -15.46 7.85 18.35
C GLN A 46 -14.76 7.03 19.43
N ASP A 47 -14.48 5.75 19.17
CA ASP A 47 -13.74 4.91 20.09
C ASP A 47 -12.24 5.24 20.04
N GLU A 48 -11.71 5.75 21.16
CA GLU A 48 -10.31 6.18 21.26
C GLU A 48 -9.30 5.05 21.01
N GLY A 49 -9.66 3.80 21.34
CA GLY A 49 -8.83 2.63 21.06
C GLY A 49 -8.69 2.39 19.55
N ARG A 50 -9.82 2.33 18.84
CA ARG A 50 -9.87 2.17 17.39
C ARG A 50 -9.24 3.35 16.66
N LYS A 51 -9.48 4.58 17.13
CA LYS A 51 -8.86 5.79 16.57
C LYS A 51 -7.33 5.73 16.66
N ARG A 52 -6.76 5.32 17.80
CA ARG A 52 -5.31 5.09 17.92
C ARG A 52 -4.82 4.00 16.98
N GLY A 53 -5.55 2.89 16.88
CA GLY A 53 -5.26 1.82 15.94
C GLY A 53 -5.20 2.30 14.49
N LEU A 54 -6.17 3.12 14.07
CA LEU A 54 -6.19 3.75 12.74
C LEU A 54 -5.03 4.73 12.56
N GLY A 55 -4.66 5.49 13.59
CA GLY A 55 -3.46 6.33 13.58
C GLY A 55 -2.17 5.53 13.36
N PHE A 56 -2.02 4.38 14.02
CA PHE A 56 -0.92 3.46 13.77
C PHE A 56 -0.93 2.93 12.34
N MET A 57 -2.10 2.57 11.81
CA MET A 57 -2.21 2.09 10.43
C MET A 57 -1.86 3.15 9.41
N MET A 58 -2.29 4.40 9.63
CA MET A 58 -1.92 5.55 8.82
C MET A 58 -0.39 5.67 8.75
N SER A 59 0.29 5.72 9.89
CA SER A 59 1.75 5.78 9.95
C SER A 59 2.44 4.58 9.30
N TYR A 60 1.89 3.37 9.45
CA TYR A 60 2.42 2.16 8.82
C TYR A 60 2.40 2.26 7.29
N PHE A 61 1.28 2.64 6.69
CA PHE A 61 1.19 2.78 5.23
C PHE A 61 2.03 3.95 4.71
N MET A 62 2.08 5.07 5.43
CA MET A 62 2.99 6.18 5.12
C MET A 62 4.45 5.69 5.09
N GLY A 63 4.90 4.99 6.14
CA GLY A 63 6.26 4.47 6.21
C GLY A 63 6.59 3.50 5.08
N ARG A 64 5.64 2.64 4.69
CA ARG A 64 5.82 1.73 3.54
C ARG A 64 5.97 2.48 2.22
N TYR A 65 5.15 3.51 2.00
CA TYR A 65 5.26 4.36 0.82
C TYR A 65 6.62 5.05 0.76
N GLU A 66 7.04 5.71 1.85
CA GLU A 66 8.32 6.43 1.88
C GLU A 66 9.51 5.48 1.69
N ALA A 67 9.48 4.31 2.34
CA ALA A 67 10.54 3.31 2.20
C ALA A 67 10.65 2.75 0.77
N ARG A 68 9.52 2.55 0.08
CA ARG A 68 9.49 2.02 -1.29
C ARG A 68 9.88 3.05 -2.33
N THR A 69 9.47 4.30 -2.15
CA THR A 69 9.56 5.33 -3.20
C THR A 69 10.64 6.37 -2.96
N GLY A 70 11.15 6.51 -1.73
CA GLY A 70 11.94 7.65 -1.30
C GLY A 70 11.16 8.97 -1.24
N GLY A 71 9.85 8.94 -1.54
CA GLY A 71 8.96 10.09 -1.51
C GLY A 71 8.57 10.48 -0.09
N LYS A 72 7.92 11.65 0.01
CA LYS A 72 7.47 12.25 1.26
C LYS A 72 5.96 12.41 1.30
N ILE A 73 5.32 11.94 2.38
CA ILE A 73 3.86 11.94 2.45
C ILE A 73 3.26 13.33 2.48
N GLU A 74 3.96 14.33 3.02
CA GLU A 74 3.47 15.71 3.13
C GLU A 74 3.28 16.36 1.75
N THR A 75 4.00 15.84 0.75
CA THR A 75 3.84 16.27 -0.65
C THR A 75 2.69 15.58 -1.36
N LYS A 76 2.09 14.54 -0.74
CA LYS A 76 1.11 13.66 -1.36
C LYS A 76 -0.25 13.69 -0.70
N ILE A 77 -0.32 13.68 0.63
CA ILE A 77 -1.57 13.69 1.40
C ILE A 77 -1.79 15.11 1.95
N ASN A 78 -2.75 15.81 1.37
CA ASN A 78 -3.18 17.16 1.77
C ASN A 78 -4.69 17.32 1.50
N PRO A 79 -5.35 18.38 2.01
CA PRO A 79 -6.79 18.55 1.84
C PRO A 79 -7.28 18.49 0.39
N GLN A 80 -6.46 18.88 -0.58
CA GLN A 80 -6.79 18.89 -2.01
C GLN A 80 -6.67 17.51 -2.68
N THR A 81 -6.01 16.55 -2.04
CA THR A 81 -5.68 15.23 -2.61
C THR A 81 -6.37 14.09 -1.89
N VAL A 82 -6.97 14.32 -0.71
CA VAL A 82 -7.67 13.27 0.06
C VAL A 82 -8.73 12.56 -0.79
N GLU A 83 -9.57 13.32 -1.50
CA GLU A 83 -10.63 12.74 -2.32
C GLU A 83 -10.08 11.90 -3.48
N SER A 84 -9.04 12.38 -4.17
CA SER A 84 -8.45 11.66 -5.30
C SER A 84 -7.66 10.42 -4.87
N LEU A 85 -6.97 10.48 -3.73
CA LEU A 85 -6.23 9.36 -3.17
C LEU A 85 -7.16 8.26 -2.66
N LEU A 86 -8.20 8.66 -1.93
CA LEU A 86 -9.18 7.72 -1.39
C LEU A 86 -10.02 7.11 -2.51
N GLY A 87 -10.45 7.93 -3.47
CA GLY A 87 -11.41 7.55 -4.49
C GLY A 87 -12.75 7.15 -3.85
N ASN A 88 -13.34 6.05 -4.30
CA ASN A 88 -14.53 5.50 -3.67
C ASN A 88 -14.19 4.90 -2.28
N VAL A 89 -14.88 5.39 -1.26
CA VAL A 89 -14.62 5.06 0.15
C VAL A 89 -14.87 3.59 0.45
N GLU A 90 -15.95 3.02 -0.08
CA GLU A 90 -16.29 1.61 0.11
C GLU A 90 -15.19 0.70 -0.45
N LYS A 91 -14.72 0.99 -1.67
CA LYS A 91 -13.64 0.26 -2.32
C LYS A 91 -12.31 0.44 -1.59
N ALA A 92 -12.05 1.63 -1.06
CA ALA A 92 -10.88 1.86 -0.21
C ALA A 92 -10.96 1.00 1.07
N ASN A 93 -12.14 0.91 1.68
CA ASN A 93 -12.36 0.07 2.85
C ASN A 93 -12.17 -1.42 2.55
N GLU A 94 -12.77 -1.93 1.46
CA GLU A 94 -12.61 -3.31 1.00
C GLU A 94 -11.15 -3.68 0.73
N THR A 95 -10.34 -2.71 0.30
CA THR A 95 -8.92 -2.94 0.01
C THR A 95 -8.04 -2.79 1.27
N CYS A 96 -8.26 -1.75 2.05
CA CYS A 96 -7.34 -1.32 3.10
C CYS A 96 -7.62 -1.97 4.46
N ALA A 97 -8.90 -2.25 4.78
CA ALA A 97 -9.24 -2.89 6.05
C ALA A 97 -8.63 -4.30 6.18
N PRO A 98 -8.66 -5.19 5.16
CA PRO A 98 -8.01 -6.49 5.26
C PRO A 98 -6.48 -6.39 5.42
N LEU A 99 -5.85 -5.41 4.76
CA LEU A 99 -4.40 -5.17 4.91
C LEU A 99 -4.06 -4.71 6.34
N ALA A 100 -4.89 -3.86 6.93
CA ALA A 100 -4.75 -3.42 8.30
C ALA A 100 -4.94 -4.58 9.29
N GLN A 101 -5.97 -5.40 9.10
CA GLN A 101 -6.22 -6.59 9.93
C GLN A 101 -5.05 -7.59 9.85
N SER A 102 -4.56 -7.86 8.64
CA SER A 102 -3.42 -8.76 8.42
C SER A 102 -2.14 -8.24 9.10
N PHE A 103 -1.87 -6.93 9.02
CA PHE A 103 -0.75 -6.34 9.75
C PHE A 103 -0.95 -6.42 11.27
N GLY A 104 -2.13 -6.06 11.77
CA GLY A 104 -2.45 -6.15 13.19
C GLY A 104 -2.31 -7.57 13.76
N ALA A 105 -2.75 -8.58 13.02
CA ALA A 105 -2.59 -9.98 13.40
C ALA A 105 -1.12 -10.39 13.51
N ARG A 106 -0.29 -10.04 12.52
CA ARG A 106 1.16 -10.30 12.56
C ARG A 106 1.84 -9.56 13.70
N LEU A 107 1.48 -8.30 13.93
CA LEU A 107 2.03 -7.51 15.04
C LEU A 107 1.66 -8.13 16.39
N GLY A 108 0.41 -8.57 16.56
CA GLY A 108 -0.03 -9.27 17.77
C GLY A 108 0.73 -10.57 18.01
N GLN A 109 0.95 -11.37 16.96
CA GLN A 109 1.78 -12.58 17.05
C GLN A 109 3.21 -12.26 17.49
N THR A 110 3.83 -11.22 16.91
CA THR A 110 5.17 -10.77 17.30
C THR A 110 5.22 -10.35 18.75
N ILE A 111 4.26 -9.54 19.22
CA ILE A 111 4.21 -9.07 20.60
C ILE A 111 4.05 -10.24 21.57
N ASN A 112 3.14 -11.18 21.28
CA ASN A 112 2.93 -12.37 22.10
C ASN A 112 4.21 -13.23 22.19
N GLY A 113 4.98 -13.32 21.11
CA GLY A 113 6.27 -14.02 21.09
C GLY A 113 7.37 -13.34 21.93
N LEU A 114 7.23 -12.05 22.26
CA LEU A 114 8.16 -11.30 23.11
C LEU A 114 7.76 -11.31 24.59
N GLN A 115 6.59 -11.84 24.93
CA GLN A 115 6.17 -11.92 26.33
C GLN A 115 7.07 -12.92 27.07
N PRO A 116 7.65 -12.52 28.22
CA PRO A 116 8.43 -13.45 29.02
C PRO A 116 7.53 -14.61 29.47
N PRO A 117 8.08 -15.84 29.56
CA PRO A 117 7.31 -16.97 30.10
C PRO A 117 6.79 -16.61 31.49
N ALA A 118 5.55 -17.02 31.79
CA ALA A 118 4.99 -16.82 33.12
C ALA A 118 5.94 -17.44 34.17
N PRO A 119 6.20 -16.75 35.30
CA PRO A 119 7.05 -17.31 36.34
C PRO A 119 6.51 -18.68 36.74
N ALA A 120 7.40 -19.68 36.77
CA ALA A 120 7.05 -21.00 37.27
C ALA A 120 6.58 -20.84 38.72
N ASN A 121 5.37 -21.32 39.04
CA ASN A 121 4.91 -21.35 40.42
C ASN A 121 5.81 -22.29 41.23
N GLU A 122 6.81 -21.72 41.92
CA GLU A 122 7.70 -22.44 42.84
C GLU A 122 6.94 -23.01 44.07
N GLN A 123 5.66 -22.66 44.25
CA GLN A 123 4.84 -23.09 45.39
C GLN A 123 4.16 -24.47 45.24
N ALA A 124 4.44 -25.24 44.18
CA ALA A 124 3.90 -26.60 44.02
C ALA A 124 4.80 -27.70 44.66
N GLY A 125 5.81 -27.33 45.45
CA GLY A 125 6.87 -28.23 45.93
C GLY A 125 6.95 -28.49 47.44
N GLU A 126 6.13 -27.88 48.29
CA GLU A 126 6.21 -28.07 49.75
C GLU A 126 4.98 -28.84 50.26
N GLY A 127 4.96 -30.12 49.90
CA GLY A 127 3.98 -31.09 50.39
C GLY A 127 4.63 -32.44 50.55
N ARG A 128 5.56 -32.58 51.51
CA ARG A 128 5.96 -33.84 52.13
C ARG A 128 6.42 -33.64 53.57
#